data_AF-A0AAU1AYH1-F1
#
_entry.id   AF-A0AAU1AYH1-F1
#
_cell.length_a   1.000
_cell.length_b   1.000
_cell.length_c   1.000
_cell.angle_alpha   90.00
_cell.angle_beta   90.00
_cell.angle_gamma   90.00
#
_symmetry.space_group_name_H-M   'P 1'
#
loop_
_entity.id
_entity.type
_entity.pdbx_description
1 polymer ?
#
loop_
_entity_poly.entity_id
_entity_poly.type
_entity_poly.pdbx_seq_one_letter_code
_entity_poly.pdbx_strand_id
1 'polypeptide(L)'
;MFVRTESLPRTSQQHMAVRVHTPIGSAVVLWRGDPREADGQHLIEWTLDEDIHWGQNTQPTAAAEPELRQEGDRVIMSGRLHLIDDGAAHLQMGHWPVLFDLASPLPSGLDGSWVQVSVASDRVALYPYRA
;
A
#
# COMPACT_ATOMS: atom_id res chain seq x y z
N MET A 1 -5.86 10.61 0.03
CA MET A 1 -4.52 11.26 0.02
C MET A 1 -4.24 11.82 -1.37
N PHE A 2 -3.56 12.98 -1.50
CA PHE A 2 -3.08 13.44 -2.81
C PHE A 2 -1.78 12.74 -3.20
N VAL A 3 -1.78 12.09 -4.37
CA VAL A 3 -0.60 11.49 -4.99
C VAL A 3 -0.42 12.02 -6.40
N ARG A 4 0.79 11.88 -6.95
CA ARG A 4 1.01 12.01 -8.39
C ARG A 4 1.15 10.62 -9.00
N THR A 5 0.47 10.35 -10.10
CA THR A 5 0.58 9.08 -10.83
C THR A 5 1.09 9.30 -12.25
N GLU A 6 1.84 8.32 -12.72
CA GLU A 6 2.34 8.21 -14.10
C GLU A 6 1.90 6.86 -14.66
N SER A 7 1.18 6.86 -15.78
CA SER A 7 0.73 5.67 -16.48
C SER A 7 1.93 4.90 -17.03
N LEU A 8 1.87 3.57 -16.91
CA LEU A 8 2.89 2.69 -17.47
C LEU A 8 2.39 2.04 -18.76
N PRO A 9 3.28 1.76 -19.73
CA PRO A 9 2.92 1.03 -20.93
C PRO A 9 2.23 -0.29 -20.59
N ARG A 10 1.03 -0.52 -21.13
CA ARG A 10 0.23 -1.72 -20.86
C ARG A 10 0.98 -2.97 -21.33
N THR A 11 1.43 -3.80 -20.39
CA THR A 11 2.04 -5.12 -20.68
C THR A 11 0.97 -6.22 -20.79
N SER A 12 -0.23 -6.01 -20.25
CA SER A 12 -1.39 -6.90 -20.41
C SER A 12 -2.71 -6.11 -20.46
N GLN A 13 -3.75 -6.70 -21.06
CA GLN A 13 -5.04 -6.03 -21.29
C GLN A 13 -5.95 -5.91 -20.06
N GLN A 14 -5.66 -6.61 -18.96
CA GLN A 14 -6.64 -6.76 -17.87
C GLN A 14 -6.54 -5.70 -16.78
N HIS A 15 -5.35 -5.19 -16.43
CA HIS A 15 -5.19 -4.20 -15.36
C HIS A 15 -4.21 -3.09 -15.75
N MET A 16 -4.58 -1.83 -15.49
CA MET A 16 -3.69 -0.69 -15.69
C MET A 16 -2.75 -0.56 -14.50
N ALA A 17 -1.45 -0.45 -14.78
CA ALA A 17 -0.45 -0.12 -13.78
C ALA A 17 -0.04 1.35 -13.88
N VAL A 18 0.18 1.97 -12.74
CA VAL A 18 0.71 3.33 -12.61
C VAL A 18 1.91 3.31 -11.68
N ARG A 19 2.87 4.20 -11.93
CA ARG A 19 3.85 4.60 -10.92
C ARG A 19 3.24 5.71 -10.07
N VAL A 20 3.03 5.43 -8.80
CA VAL A 20 2.56 6.41 -7.82
C VAL A 20 3.76 7.04 -7.12
N HIS A 21 3.69 8.36 -6.95
CA HIS A 21 4.68 9.17 -6.26
C HIS A 21 4.04 9.83 -5.04
N THR A 22 4.66 9.60 -3.89
CA THR A 22 4.24 10.14 -2.59
C THR A 22 5.42 10.83 -1.90
N PRO A 23 5.20 11.62 -0.84
CA PRO A 23 6.30 12.22 -0.07
C PRO A 23 7.25 11.20 0.58
N ILE A 24 6.82 9.95 0.78
CA ILE A 24 7.60 8.90 1.44
C ILE A 24 8.18 7.87 0.45
N GLY A 25 8.09 8.15 -0.85
CA GLY A 25 8.63 7.33 -1.92
C GLY A 25 7.61 6.97 -2.99
N SER A 26 7.97 6.00 -3.83
CA SER A 26 7.24 5.67 -5.05
C SER A 26 7.21 4.17 -5.31
N ALA A 27 6.11 3.71 -5.91
CA ALA A 27 5.89 2.29 -6.22
C ALA A 27 5.09 2.13 -7.52
N VAL A 28 5.09 0.93 -8.08
CA VAL A 28 4.20 0.53 -9.18
C VAL A 28 3.05 -0.27 -8.59
N VAL A 29 1.83 0.17 -8.91
CA VAL A 29 0.58 -0.34 -8.33
C VAL A 29 -0.52 -0.35 -9.37
N LEU A 30 -1.62 -1.03 -9.09
CA LEU A 30 -2.80 -1.04 -9.95
C LEU A 30 -3.60 0.26 -9.84
N TRP A 31 -4.07 0.74 -10.99
CA TRP A 31 -5.04 1.82 -11.09
C TRP A 31 -6.43 1.24 -11.32
N ARG A 32 -7.40 1.66 -10.49
CA ARG A 32 -8.80 1.21 -10.57
C ARG A 32 -9.78 2.32 -11.00
N GLY A 33 -9.27 3.46 -11.46
CA GLY A 33 -10.07 4.54 -12.07
C GLY A 33 -10.17 4.46 -13.60
N ASP A 34 -10.64 5.54 -14.24
CA ASP A 34 -10.59 5.66 -15.70
C ASP A 34 -9.12 5.67 -16.18
N PRO A 35 -8.71 4.76 -17.09
CA PRO A 35 -7.36 4.75 -17.61
C PRO A 35 -6.91 6.03 -18.32
N ARG A 36 -7.85 6.81 -18.86
CA ARG A 36 -7.57 8.08 -19.55
C ARG A 36 -7.21 9.20 -18.58
N GLU A 37 -7.51 9.01 -17.31
CA GLU A 37 -7.31 9.98 -16.24
C GLU A 37 -6.24 9.51 -15.25
N ALA A 38 -5.46 8.49 -15.58
CA ALA A 38 -4.49 7.91 -14.65
C ALA A 38 -3.21 8.76 -14.48
N ASP A 39 -2.95 9.67 -15.41
CA ASP A 39 -1.80 10.58 -15.34
C ASP A 39 -2.19 11.89 -14.65
N GLY A 40 -1.45 12.28 -13.61
CA GLY A 40 -1.65 13.56 -12.95
C GLY A 40 -1.71 13.48 -11.43
N GLN A 41 -2.42 14.43 -10.82
CA GLN A 41 -2.60 14.49 -9.37
C GLN A 41 -3.99 13.98 -9.00
N HIS A 42 -4.04 13.04 -8.05
CA HIS A 42 -5.28 12.38 -7.65
C HIS A 42 -5.41 12.34 -6.15
N LEU A 43 -6.63 12.60 -5.68
CA LEU A 43 -7.03 12.16 -4.36
C LEU A 43 -7.40 10.67 -4.47
N ILE A 44 -6.68 9.80 -3.76
CA ILE A 44 -6.88 8.35 -3.84
C ILE A 44 -7.19 7.71 -2.49
N GLU A 45 -7.77 6.51 -2.57
CA GLU A 45 -7.82 5.47 -1.55
C GLU A 45 -6.86 4.32 -1.94
N TRP A 46 -6.22 3.70 -0.94
CA TRP A 46 -5.33 2.55 -1.11
C TRP A 46 -6.02 1.28 -0.63
N THR A 47 -5.81 0.18 -1.37
CA THR A 47 -6.23 -1.15 -0.93
C THR A 47 -5.09 -2.14 -1.11
N LEU A 48 -4.92 -3.00 -0.10
CA LEU A 48 -4.10 -4.20 -0.16
C LEU A 48 -5.02 -5.41 -0.37
N ASP A 49 -5.01 -5.96 -1.58
CA ASP A 49 -5.76 -7.18 -1.96
C ASP A 49 -4.92 -8.44 -1.70
N GLU A 50 -4.33 -8.51 -0.50
CA GLU A 50 -3.54 -9.63 0.00
C GLU A 50 -3.66 -9.67 1.52
N ASP A 51 -3.94 -10.87 2.06
CA ASP A 51 -3.97 -11.07 3.50
C ASP A 51 -2.57 -10.87 4.10
N ILE A 52 -2.51 -10.24 5.26
CA ILE A 52 -1.27 -10.09 6.01
C ILE A 52 -0.94 -11.36 6.77
N HIS A 53 0.20 -11.95 6.41
CA HIS A 53 0.81 -13.12 7.02
C HIS A 53 2.07 -12.71 7.77
N TRP A 54 1.98 -12.71 9.11
CA TRP A 54 3.11 -12.37 9.98
C TRP A 54 4.28 -13.35 9.82
N GLY A 55 5.49 -12.82 9.66
CA GLY A 55 6.71 -13.58 9.38
C GLY A 55 6.87 -14.02 7.92
N GLN A 56 5.91 -13.71 7.04
CA GLN A 56 6.00 -14.01 5.60
C GLN A 56 6.04 -12.75 4.76
N ASN A 57 4.90 -12.05 4.64
CA ASN A 57 4.80 -10.79 3.91
C ASN A 57 4.86 -9.57 4.84
N THR A 58 4.82 -9.79 6.16
CA THR A 58 4.87 -8.72 7.16
C THR A 58 5.78 -9.07 8.32
N GLN A 59 6.60 -8.12 8.74
CA GLN A 59 7.58 -8.32 9.83
C GLN A 59 7.89 -7.00 10.54
N PRO A 60 8.42 -7.03 11.78
CA PRO A 60 8.96 -5.85 12.42
C PRO A 60 10.08 -5.24 11.58
N THR A 61 10.20 -3.92 11.64
CA THR A 61 11.31 -3.21 11.02
C THR A 61 12.01 -2.31 12.04
N ALA A 62 13.32 -2.16 11.88
CA ALA A 62 14.11 -1.19 12.64
C ALA A 62 13.91 0.25 12.14
N ALA A 63 13.26 0.44 10.99
CA ALA A 63 12.91 1.75 10.48
C ALA A 63 12.03 2.50 11.50
N ALA A 64 12.30 3.80 11.65
CA ALA A 64 11.54 4.68 12.53
C ALA A 64 10.79 5.78 11.76
N GLU A 65 10.70 5.63 10.43
CA GLU A 65 10.05 6.56 9.52
C GLU A 65 9.24 5.78 8.46
N PRO A 66 8.13 6.37 7.96
CA PRO A 66 7.33 5.72 6.92
C PRO A 66 8.08 5.68 5.59
N GLU A 67 7.89 4.61 4.84
CA GLU A 67 8.53 4.43 3.53
C GLU A 67 7.60 3.71 2.55
N LEU A 68 7.66 4.13 1.29
CA LEU A 68 7.09 3.41 0.16
C LEU A 68 8.19 3.16 -0.88
N ARG A 69 8.49 1.89 -1.18
CA ARG A 69 9.55 1.51 -2.12
C ARG A 69 9.11 0.39 -3.05
N GLN A 70 9.60 0.42 -4.29
CA GLN A 70 9.52 -0.70 -5.22
C GLN A 70 10.77 -1.59 -5.11
N GLU A 71 10.58 -2.90 -5.00
CA GLU A 71 11.64 -3.92 -5.10
C GLU A 71 11.22 -5.00 -6.09
N GLY A 72 11.75 -4.95 -7.32
CA GLY A 72 11.34 -5.88 -8.38
C GLY A 72 9.85 -5.73 -8.69
N ASP A 73 9.09 -6.81 -8.52
CA ASP A 73 7.63 -6.87 -8.66
C ASP A 73 6.88 -6.67 -7.33
N ARG A 74 7.60 -6.34 -6.24
CA ARG A 74 7.02 -6.12 -4.91
C ARG A 74 6.99 -4.65 -4.52
N VAL A 75 5.96 -4.30 -3.76
CA VAL A 75 5.82 -3.02 -3.08
C VAL A 75 6.14 -3.23 -1.61
N ILE A 76 7.10 -2.46 -1.12
CA ILE A 76 7.50 -2.42 0.28
C ILE A 76 6.86 -1.19 0.93
N MET A 77 6.13 -1.41 2.01
CA MET A 77 5.41 -0.41 2.78
C MET A 77 5.84 -0.51 4.24
N SER A 78 6.49 0.54 4.74
CA SER A 78 6.89 0.65 6.14
C SER A 78 6.06 1.71 6.85
N GLY A 79 5.54 1.38 8.03
CA GLY A 79 4.66 2.24 8.79
C GLY A 79 4.46 1.75 10.22
N ARG A 80 3.67 2.51 10.99
CA ARG A 80 3.25 2.07 12.33
C ARG A 80 2.01 1.22 12.24
N LEU A 81 2.06 0.05 12.85
CA LEU A 81 0.91 -0.82 12.98
C LEU A 81 -0.03 -0.28 14.05
N HIS A 82 -1.33 -0.23 13.75
CA HIS A 82 -2.35 0.12 14.71
C HIS A 82 -3.44 -0.94 14.72
N LEU A 83 -3.75 -1.45 15.92
CA LEU A 83 -4.89 -2.32 16.15
C LEU A 83 -6.15 -1.48 16.40
N ILE A 84 -7.30 -2.00 15.98
CA ILE A 84 -8.62 -1.45 16.29
C ILE A 84 -9.45 -2.46 17.10
N ASP A 85 -10.50 -1.99 17.77
CA ASP A 85 -11.21 -2.69 18.85
C ASP A 85 -11.82 -4.06 18.47
N ASP A 86 -11.92 -4.38 17.18
CA ASP A 86 -12.44 -5.64 16.63
C ASP A 86 -11.36 -6.63 16.17
N GLY A 87 -10.08 -6.31 16.42
CA GLY A 87 -8.94 -7.13 15.99
C GLY A 87 -8.51 -6.89 14.55
N ALA A 88 -9.16 -5.97 13.82
CA ALA A 88 -8.61 -5.47 12.57
C ALA A 88 -7.41 -4.55 12.83
N ALA A 89 -6.66 -4.27 11.77
CA ALA A 89 -5.46 -3.47 11.85
C ALA A 89 -5.28 -2.60 10.60
N HIS A 90 -4.48 -1.56 10.75
CA HIS A 90 -4.03 -0.75 9.63
C HIS A 90 -2.56 -0.34 9.78
N LEU A 91 -1.94 -0.02 8.65
CA LEU A 91 -0.58 0.50 8.59
C LEU A 91 -0.68 2.01 8.43
N GLN A 92 -0.27 2.76 9.45
CA GLN A 92 -0.13 4.21 9.37
C GLN A 92 1.18 4.52 8.62
N MET A 93 1.06 4.95 7.37
CA MET A 93 2.16 5.44 6.56
C MET A 93 2.08 6.97 6.50
N GLY A 94 2.99 7.68 7.17
CA GLY A 94 2.94 9.14 7.23
C GLY A 94 1.62 9.63 7.82
N HIS A 95 0.82 10.35 7.03
CA HIS A 95 -0.47 10.89 7.44
C HIS A 95 -1.68 10.07 6.97
N TRP A 96 -1.48 8.89 6.37
CA TRP A 96 -2.58 8.08 5.83
C TRP A 96 -2.55 6.64 6.35
N PRO A 97 -3.73 6.09 6.68
CA PRO A 97 -3.87 4.67 6.98
C PRO A 97 -3.96 3.85 5.68
N VAL A 98 -3.34 2.67 5.68
CA VAL A 98 -3.56 1.61 4.70
C VAL A 98 -4.24 0.45 5.41
N LEU A 99 -5.45 0.13 4.96
CA LEU A 99 -6.23 -0.99 5.48
C LEU A 99 -5.80 -2.29 4.80
N PHE A 100 -5.86 -3.38 5.56
CA PHE A 100 -5.59 -4.73 5.08
C PHE A 100 -6.30 -5.76 5.96
N ASP A 101 -6.49 -6.94 5.40
CA ASP A 101 -7.02 -8.09 6.13
C ASP A 101 -5.89 -8.89 6.79
N LEU A 102 -6.18 -9.49 7.93
CA LEU A 102 -5.24 -10.34 8.67
C LEU A 102 -5.57 -11.81 8.42
N ALA A 103 -4.60 -12.59 7.92
CA ALA A 103 -4.76 -14.04 7.77
C ALA A 103 -4.87 -14.77 9.12
N SER A 104 -4.31 -14.16 10.17
CA SER A 104 -4.30 -14.69 11.54
C SER A 104 -4.12 -13.54 12.53
N PRO A 105 -4.52 -13.71 13.81
CA PRO A 105 -4.28 -12.70 14.84
C PRO A 105 -2.81 -12.32 14.95
N LEU A 106 -2.55 -11.03 15.15
CA LEU A 106 -1.19 -10.51 15.33
C LEU A 106 -0.61 -10.93 16.69
N PRO A 107 0.72 -11.15 16.78
CA PRO A 107 1.38 -11.33 18.06
C PRO A 107 1.09 -10.18 19.04
N SER A 108 0.99 -10.51 20.34
CA SER A 108 0.75 -9.52 21.40
C SER A 108 1.86 -8.47 21.47
N GLY A 109 1.49 -7.21 21.71
CA GLY A 109 2.45 -6.12 21.93
C GLY A 109 2.99 -5.47 20.65
N LEU A 110 2.41 -5.76 19.48
CA LEU A 110 2.78 -5.14 18.21
C LEU A 110 2.04 -3.85 17.90
N ASP A 111 1.00 -3.50 18.67
CA ASP A 111 0.31 -2.23 18.49
C ASP A 111 1.27 -1.04 18.71
N GLY A 112 1.26 -0.09 17.77
CA GLY A 112 2.19 1.03 17.72
C GLY A 112 3.60 0.70 17.23
N SER A 113 3.92 -0.57 16.94
CA SER A 113 5.25 -0.96 16.46
C SER A 113 5.47 -0.58 14.99
N TRP A 114 6.73 -0.41 14.61
CA TRP A 114 7.11 -0.23 13.22
C TRP A 114 7.17 -1.59 12.53
N VAL A 115 6.43 -1.72 11.44
CA VAL A 115 6.37 -2.92 10.63
C VAL A 115 6.62 -2.60 9.17
N GLN A 116 7.14 -3.59 8.46
CA GLN A 116 7.28 -3.58 7.02
C GLN A 116 6.37 -4.65 6.43
N VAL A 117 5.55 -4.24 5.46
CA VAL A 117 4.73 -5.08 4.61
C VAL A 117 5.39 -5.15 3.23
N SER A 118 5.45 -6.34 2.65
CA SER A 118 6.00 -6.61 1.33
C SER A 118 5.00 -7.43 0.55
N VAL A 119 4.36 -6.87 -0.46
CA VAL A 119 3.31 -7.52 -1.25
C VAL A 119 3.60 -7.38 -2.74
N ALA A 120 2.99 -8.23 -3.58
CA ALA A 120 3.15 -8.06 -5.02
C ALA A 120 2.47 -6.77 -5.52
N SER A 121 3.04 -6.12 -6.54
CA SER A 121 2.52 -4.87 -7.11
C SER A 121 1.09 -4.98 -7.64
N ASP A 122 0.68 -6.18 -8.08
CA ASP A 122 -0.69 -6.46 -8.53
C ASP A 122 -1.69 -6.66 -7.37
N ARG A 123 -1.22 -6.64 -6.13
CA ARG A 123 -2.04 -6.67 -4.91
C ARG A 123 -2.22 -5.31 -4.26
N VAL A 124 -1.62 -4.27 -4.83
CA VAL A 124 -1.79 -2.90 -4.35
C VAL A 124 -2.61 -2.13 -5.37
N ALA A 125 -3.74 -1.56 -4.95
CA ALA A 125 -4.63 -0.83 -5.83
C ALA A 125 -4.89 0.60 -5.34
N LEU A 126 -4.98 1.52 -6.30
CA LEU A 126 -5.39 2.91 -6.10
C LEU A 126 -6.77 3.16 -6.70
N TYR A 127 -7.64 3.76 -5.91
CA TYR A 127 -8.98 4.19 -6.31
C TYR A 127 -9.07 5.71 -6.24
N PRO A 128 -9.24 6.43 -7.36
CA PRO A 128 -9.44 7.88 -7.33
C PRO A 128 -10.80 8.26 -6.74
N TYR A 129 -10.80 9.28 -5.89
CA TYR A 129 -12.01 9.94 -5.43
C TYR A 129 -12.55 10.84 -6.54
N ARG A 130 -13.61 10.36 -7.20
CA ARG A 130 -14.24 10.92 -8.43
C ARG A 130 -13.30 10.84 -9.65
N ALA A 131 -13.68 9.98 -10.59
CA ALA A 131 -13.32 10.08 -12.00
C ALA A 131 -14.33 11.03 -12.66
#